data_AF-A0A3D0C5H2-F1
#
_entry.id   AF-A0A3D0C5H2-F1
#
_cell.length_a   1.000
_cell.length_b   1.000
_cell.length_c   1.000
_cell.angle_alpha   90.00
_cell.angle_beta   90.00
_cell.angle_gamma   90.00
#
_symmetry.space_group_name_H-M   'P 1'
#
loop_
_entity.id
_entity.type
_entity.pdbx_description
1 polymer ?
#
loop_
_entity_poly.entity_id
_entity_poly.type
_entity_poly.pdbx_seq_one_letter_code
_entity_poly.pdbx_strand_id
1 'polypeptide(L)'
;MPQAAIRHDEEDADDEYLSESKEHQQVASIRGAEEALASVNSPSPENTEKEPYYHYTVDTKDPDPWLIMHKTKIILFVIFAIVAVVGSIFYKDLQLKEQTKALVAEPQLNDLYYVDFRVIKDNLRPTEKFRMAKVSDITGNVITINFSSYFYLQEHELNEAIRYAQLRFEKFFQEKRHNYTIAELQSLVESGAIVLARRPEGNMLDGNVVVPDSHFKSSSVFIPGKKENFAGLEYLKFAKIGDKAALALAKFQESADLGFAQGQVSLAQMYLNGIAVEKDLYKSLEWFEKGALQAYEPAILKYAIVCQQVNSCNIAEFYQKLVQTGVNIEFTKQADVRATTKAFEQALEESKVKT
;
A
#
# COMPACT_ATOMS: atom_id res chain seq x y z
N MET A 1 4.95 12.68 21.38
CA MET A 1 5.18 12.37 22.82
C MET A 1 4.09 13.05 23.64
N PRO A 2 3.64 12.48 24.77
CA PRO A 2 2.51 13.00 25.55
C PRO A 2 2.89 14.27 26.33
N GLN A 3 1.87 15.06 26.68
CA GLN A 3 1.96 16.38 27.32
C GLN A 3 2.58 16.35 28.73
N ALA A 4 3.30 17.42 29.07
CA ALA A 4 3.51 17.87 30.45
C ALA A 4 3.38 19.40 30.51
N ALA A 5 2.66 19.88 31.52
CA ALA A 5 2.49 21.29 31.85
C ALA A 5 3.54 21.72 32.90
N ILE A 6 3.96 22.99 32.87
CA ILE A 6 3.97 23.98 33.99
C ILE A 6 5.02 25.10 33.77
N ARG A 7 4.53 26.33 33.95
CA ARG A 7 5.14 27.64 34.33
C ARG A 7 6.02 28.44 33.36
N HIS A 8 5.57 29.70 33.21
CA HIS A 8 6.28 30.89 32.75
C HIS A 8 7.39 31.29 33.71
N ASP A 9 8.47 31.85 33.14
CA ASP A 9 9.14 33.06 33.61
C ASP A 9 9.54 33.89 32.37
N GLU A 10 9.34 35.20 32.45
CA GLU A 10 9.71 36.24 31.46
C GLU A 10 11.20 36.57 31.54
N GLU A 11 11.81 36.97 30.42
CA GLU A 11 12.71 38.14 30.31
C GLU A 11 13.18 38.30 28.84
N ASP A 12 12.94 39.51 28.31
CA ASP A 12 13.76 40.35 27.42
C ASP A 12 14.43 39.77 26.16
N ALA A 13 14.63 40.49 25.04
CA ALA A 13 14.15 41.71 24.40
C ALA A 13 14.94 41.77 23.06
N ASP A 14 14.52 42.62 22.12
CA ASP A 14 15.29 43.17 20.99
C ASP A 14 15.53 42.23 19.75
N ASP A 15 15.48 42.65 18.49
CA ASP A 15 14.92 43.81 17.79
C ASP A 15 15.02 43.56 16.27
N GLU A 16 14.07 44.12 15.51
CA GLU A 16 14.24 44.77 14.19
C GLU A 16 14.74 43.99 12.93
N TYR A 17 13.90 43.86 11.89
CA TYR A 17 13.95 44.71 10.67
C TYR A 17 12.86 44.38 9.60
N LEU A 18 12.37 45.46 9.01
CA LEU A 18 11.33 45.67 7.99
C LEU A 18 11.43 44.89 6.67
N SER A 19 10.28 44.58 6.03
CA SER A 19 9.76 45.37 4.88
C SER A 19 8.45 44.81 4.31
N GLU A 20 7.64 45.74 3.78
CA GLU A 20 6.24 45.67 3.37
C GLU A 20 5.98 44.84 2.09
N SER A 21 4.77 44.25 1.97
CA SER A 21 3.79 44.67 0.94
C SER A 21 2.44 43.95 1.06
N LYS A 22 1.39 44.79 1.10
CA LYS A 22 -0.07 44.60 1.02
C LYS A 22 -0.61 43.39 0.25
N GLU A 23 -1.69 42.78 0.76
CA GLU A 23 -3.03 42.89 0.12
C GLU A 23 -4.19 42.37 1.00
N HIS A 24 -5.38 42.89 0.70
CA HIS A 24 -6.61 42.89 1.49
C HIS A 24 -7.29 41.52 1.65
N GLN A 25 -7.91 41.26 2.81
CA GLN A 25 -9.37 41.12 2.88
C GLN A 25 -9.94 41.14 4.30
N GLN A 26 -11.12 41.73 4.36
CA GLN A 26 -11.83 42.28 5.50
C GLN A 26 -12.84 41.24 6.02
N VAL A 27 -12.73 40.81 7.29
CA VAL A 27 -13.83 40.19 8.04
C VAL A 27 -13.85 40.80 9.43
N ALA A 28 -14.80 41.73 9.63
CA ALA A 28 -15.06 42.34 10.92
C ALA A 28 -15.80 41.34 11.84
N SER A 29 -15.10 40.87 12.87
CA SER A 29 -15.70 40.23 14.04
C SER A 29 -16.08 41.31 15.04
N ILE A 30 -17.36 41.39 15.36
CA ILE A 30 -17.91 42.28 16.39
C ILE A 30 -17.59 41.68 17.75
N ARG A 31 -16.83 42.42 18.58
CA ARG A 31 -16.98 42.40 20.05
C ARG A 31 -16.22 43.56 20.69
N GLY A 32 -16.96 44.34 21.47
CA GLY A 32 -16.41 45.15 22.57
C GLY A 32 -16.06 46.59 22.21
N ALA A 33 -17.03 47.49 22.41
CA ALA A 33 -16.74 48.88 22.74
C ALA A 33 -17.82 49.35 23.73
N GLU A 34 -17.63 48.96 24.98
CA GLU A 34 -18.14 49.75 26.09
C GLU A 34 -17.35 51.05 26.17
N GLU A 35 -18.07 52.12 26.50
CA GLU A 35 -17.59 53.43 26.94
C GLU A 35 -16.88 54.32 25.92
N ALA A 36 -17.64 55.24 25.34
CA ALA A 36 -17.45 56.67 25.55
C ALA A 36 -18.49 57.46 24.76
N LEU A 37 -19.33 58.22 25.47
CA LEU A 37 -19.64 59.62 25.15
C LEU A 37 -20.70 60.12 26.12
N ALA A 38 -20.21 60.69 27.21
CA ALA A 38 -20.95 61.66 27.99
C ALA A 38 -21.10 62.97 27.18
N SER A 39 -22.22 63.63 27.44
CA SER A 39 -22.56 65.01 27.12
C SER A 39 -22.95 65.32 25.68
N VAL A 40 -24.27 65.42 25.43
CA VAL A 40 -24.87 66.64 24.86
C VAL A 40 -26.25 66.85 25.50
N ASN A 41 -26.49 68.11 25.85
CA ASN A 41 -27.62 68.68 26.58
C ASN A 41 -29.03 68.16 26.23
N SER A 42 -29.85 68.01 27.27
CA SER A 42 -31.30 67.94 27.16
C SER A 42 -31.90 69.27 26.66
N PRO A 43 -33.03 69.20 25.97
CA PRO A 43 -34.22 69.90 26.43
C PRO A 43 -35.37 68.92 26.70
N SER A 44 -36.13 69.21 27.76
CA SER A 44 -37.37 68.55 28.17
C SER A 44 -38.57 69.29 27.54
N PRO A 45 -39.82 68.77 27.59
CA PRO A 45 -40.30 67.47 27.14
C PRO A 45 -41.41 67.68 26.10
N GLU A 46 -41.40 66.95 24.98
CA GLU A 46 -42.54 66.97 24.06
C GLU A 46 -43.28 65.63 24.14
N ASN A 47 -44.57 65.73 24.45
CA ASN A 47 -45.55 64.65 24.60
C ASN A 47 -45.32 63.55 23.55
N THR A 48 -44.75 62.42 23.98
CA THR A 48 -44.81 61.18 23.23
C THR A 48 -45.59 60.19 24.08
N GLU A 49 -46.78 59.82 23.60
CA GLU A 49 -47.53 58.69 24.11
C GLU A 49 -46.58 57.50 24.25
N LYS A 50 -46.36 57.03 25.48
CA LYS A 50 -45.62 55.79 25.69
C LYS A 50 -46.49 54.66 25.18
N GLU A 51 -46.17 54.14 23.99
CA GLU A 51 -46.73 52.86 23.54
C GLU A 51 -46.46 51.79 24.62
N PRO A 52 -47.45 50.92 24.91
CA PRO A 52 -47.28 49.91 25.94
C PRO A 52 -46.15 48.95 25.55
N TYR A 53 -45.06 48.99 26.30
CA TYR A 53 -43.93 48.09 26.14
C TYR A 53 -44.35 46.69 26.65
N TYR A 54 -44.58 45.76 25.74
CA TYR A 54 -44.90 44.38 26.08
C TYR A 54 -43.67 43.71 26.71
N HIS A 55 -43.69 43.43 28.01
CA HIS A 55 -42.75 42.48 28.60
C HIS A 55 -43.22 41.06 28.29
N TYR A 56 -42.63 40.43 27.28
CA TYR A 56 -42.72 38.98 27.11
C TYR A 56 -41.80 38.34 28.15
N THR A 57 -42.40 37.68 29.15
CA THR A 57 -41.64 36.71 29.95
C THR A 57 -41.52 35.47 29.10
N VAL A 58 -40.31 35.18 28.61
CA VAL A 58 -40.05 33.90 27.93
C VAL A 58 -40.13 32.83 29.02
N ASP A 59 -41.27 32.17 29.13
CA ASP A 59 -41.41 31.03 30.02
C ASP A 59 -40.57 29.88 29.46
N THR A 60 -39.34 29.75 29.98
CA THR A 60 -38.40 28.69 29.59
C THR A 60 -38.91 27.27 29.86
N LYS A 61 -40.04 27.11 30.56
CA LYS A 61 -40.68 25.81 30.82
C LYS A 61 -41.75 25.44 29.79
N ASP A 62 -42.19 26.37 28.94
CA ASP A 62 -43.21 26.09 27.94
C ASP A 62 -42.54 25.68 26.62
N PRO A 63 -42.74 24.44 26.13
CA PRO A 63 -42.09 24.01 24.90
C PRO A 63 -42.67 24.78 23.71
N ASP A 64 -41.81 25.24 22.80
CA ASP A 64 -42.24 25.97 21.60
C ASP A 64 -43.41 25.26 20.90
N PRO A 65 -44.56 25.92 20.67
CA PRO A 65 -45.75 25.30 20.09
C PRO A 65 -45.49 24.61 18.75
N TRP A 66 -44.55 25.15 17.96
CA TRP A 66 -44.10 24.57 16.70
C TRP A 66 -43.38 23.23 16.91
N LEU A 67 -42.49 23.14 17.90
CA LEU A 67 -41.80 21.90 18.24
C LEU A 67 -42.78 20.82 18.71
N ILE A 68 -43.86 21.19 19.41
CA ILE A 68 -44.91 20.24 19.83
C ILE A 68 -45.69 19.71 18.61
N MET A 69 -46.11 20.60 17.71
CA MET A 69 -46.89 20.24 16.51
C MET A 69 -46.09 19.37 15.53
N HIS A 70 -44.78 19.59 15.44
CA HIS A 70 -43.90 18.88 14.51
C HIS A 70 -43.03 17.81 15.19
N LYS A 71 -43.16 17.59 16.50
CA LYS A 71 -42.31 16.68 17.29
C LYS A 71 -42.15 15.31 16.65
N THR A 72 -43.25 14.70 16.24
CA THR A 72 -43.26 13.37 15.62
C THR A 72 -42.62 13.38 14.24
N LYS A 73 -42.83 14.44 13.43
CA LYS A 73 -42.21 14.60 12.11
C LYS A 73 -40.70 14.82 12.22
N ILE A 74 -40.26 15.61 13.20
CA ILE A 74 -38.83 15.84 13.48
C ILE A 74 -38.17 14.54 13.94
N ILE A 75 -38.80 13.79 14.86
CA ILE A 75 -38.29 12.48 15.31
C ILE A 75 -38.19 11.51 14.14
N LEU A 76 -39.22 11.40 13.30
CA LEU A 76 -39.19 10.53 12.12
C LEU A 76 -38.11 10.95 11.11
N PHE A 77 -37.91 12.25 10.91
CA PHE A 77 -36.85 12.77 10.04
C PHE A 77 -35.45 12.43 10.58
N VAL A 78 -35.22 12.58 11.88
CA VAL A 78 -33.94 12.23 12.52
C VAL A 78 -33.69 10.71 12.43
N ILE A 79 -34.70 9.89 12.69
CA ILE A 79 -34.60 8.42 12.54
C ILE A 79 -34.27 8.05 11.09
N PHE A 80 -34.96 8.65 10.11
CA PHE A 80 -34.69 8.42 8.70
C PHE A 80 -33.26 8.84 8.31
N ALA A 81 -32.78 9.99 8.80
CA ALA A 81 -31.42 10.44 8.58
C ALA A 81 -30.38 9.47 9.17
N ILE A 82 -30.61 8.96 10.38
CA ILE A 82 -29.73 7.96 11.01
C ILE A 82 -29.72 6.67 10.19
N VAL A 83 -30.88 6.16 9.78
CA VAL A 83 -30.98 4.96 8.94
C VAL A 83 -30.28 5.15 7.60
N ALA A 84 -30.41 6.33 6.98
CA ALA A 84 -29.72 6.65 5.74
C ALA A 84 -28.19 6.69 5.92
N VAL A 85 -27.69 7.27 7.03
CA VAL A 85 -26.25 7.31 7.34
C VAL A 85 -25.71 5.91 7.62
N VAL A 86 -26.39 5.12 8.46
CA VAL A 86 -25.99 3.74 8.77
C VAL A 86 -26.03 2.88 7.51
N GLY A 87 -27.09 3.01 6.70
CA GLY A 87 -27.22 2.33 5.41
C GLY A 87 -26.10 2.71 4.46
N SER A 88 -25.69 3.99 4.42
CA SER A 88 -24.56 4.45 3.61
C SER A 88 -23.22 3.86 4.07
N ILE A 89 -22.98 3.80 5.38
CA ILE A 89 -21.77 3.19 5.96
C ILE A 89 -21.72 1.70 5.61
N PHE A 90 -22.82 0.98 5.83
CA PHE A 90 -22.91 -0.45 5.52
C PHE A 90 -22.74 -0.72 4.02
N TYR A 91 -23.36 0.09 3.17
CA TYR A 91 -23.19 -0.01 1.72
C TYR A 91 -21.72 0.18 1.30
N LYS A 92 -21.03 1.19 1.87
CA LYS A 92 -19.60 1.41 1.61
C LYS A 92 -18.74 0.22 2.07
N ASP A 93 -19.01 -0.33 3.25
CA ASP A 93 -18.30 -1.51 3.77
C ASP A 93 -18.49 -2.73 2.85
N LEU A 94 -19.71 -2.96 2.37
CA LEU A 94 -20.00 -4.04 1.42
C LEU A 94 -19.24 -3.85 0.10
N GLN A 95 -19.24 -2.64 -0.45
CA GLN A 95 -18.48 -2.32 -1.65
C GLN A 95 -16.98 -2.55 -1.45
N LEU A 96 -16.44 -2.14 -0.30
CA LEU A 96 -15.03 -2.31 0.04
C LEU A 96 -14.62 -3.78 0.14
N LYS A 97 -15.49 -4.62 0.72
CA LYS A 97 -15.28 -6.07 0.79
C LYS A 97 -15.30 -6.73 -0.58
N GLU A 98 -16.25 -6.37 -1.44
CA GLU A 98 -16.29 -6.88 -2.81
C GLU A 98 -15.09 -6.42 -3.64
N GLN A 99 -14.68 -5.15 -3.50
CA GLN A 99 -13.44 -4.65 -4.09
C GLN A 99 -12.21 -5.40 -3.59
N THR A 100 -12.13 -5.69 -2.29
CA THR A 100 -11.02 -6.45 -1.69
C THR A 100 -10.93 -7.85 -2.28
N LYS A 101 -12.06 -8.56 -2.37
CA LYS A 101 -12.12 -9.88 -3.02
C LYS A 101 -11.69 -9.82 -4.48
N ALA A 102 -12.15 -8.82 -5.23
CA ALA A 102 -11.79 -8.65 -6.64
C ALA A 102 -10.28 -8.39 -6.82
N LEU A 103 -9.68 -7.54 -5.98
CA LEU A 103 -8.25 -7.25 -6.02
C LEU A 103 -7.40 -8.47 -5.65
N VAL A 104 -7.84 -9.28 -4.68
CA VAL A 104 -7.14 -10.51 -4.28
C VAL A 104 -7.33 -11.64 -5.30
N ALA A 105 -8.45 -11.67 -6.03
CA ALA A 105 -8.69 -12.65 -7.10
C ALA A 105 -7.78 -12.42 -8.32
N GLU A 106 -7.48 -11.16 -8.65
CA GLU A 106 -6.55 -10.78 -9.72
C GLU A 106 -5.42 -9.89 -9.16
N PRO A 107 -4.46 -10.48 -8.42
CA PRO A 107 -3.41 -9.72 -7.76
C PRO A 107 -2.46 -9.07 -8.77
N GLN A 108 -2.01 -7.87 -8.47
CA GLN A 108 -1.03 -7.13 -9.24
C GLN A 108 0.17 -6.77 -8.37
N LEU A 109 1.30 -6.53 -9.04
CA LEU A 109 2.52 -6.09 -8.37
C LEU A 109 2.25 -4.79 -7.59
N ASN A 110 2.77 -4.70 -6.38
CA ASN A 110 2.58 -3.58 -5.44
C ASN A 110 1.17 -3.43 -4.85
N ASP A 111 0.25 -4.37 -5.07
CA ASP A 111 -0.98 -4.41 -4.28
C ASP A 111 -0.66 -4.49 -2.78
N LEU A 112 -1.41 -3.74 -1.98
CA LEU A 112 -1.25 -3.62 -0.54
C LEU A 112 -2.42 -4.28 0.17
N TYR A 113 -2.12 -5.15 1.14
CA TYR A 113 -3.12 -5.84 1.95
C TYR A 113 -2.98 -5.46 3.41
N TYR A 114 -4.10 -5.21 4.07
CA TYR A 114 -4.18 -4.95 5.50
C TYR A 114 -4.48 -6.29 6.15
N VAL A 115 -3.55 -6.74 6.99
CA VAL A 115 -3.57 -8.09 7.52
C VAL A 115 -3.76 -8.03 9.03
N ASP A 116 -4.83 -8.63 9.52
CA ASP A 116 -5.06 -8.89 10.94
C ASP A 116 -4.39 -10.21 11.34
N PHE A 117 -3.27 -10.09 12.04
CA PHE A 117 -2.49 -11.25 12.48
C PHE A 117 -3.17 -12.05 13.58
N ARG A 118 -4.17 -11.48 14.28
CA ARG A 118 -4.91 -12.18 15.35
C ARG A 118 -5.69 -13.38 14.84
N VAL A 119 -6.08 -13.36 13.57
CA VAL A 119 -6.77 -14.48 12.91
C VAL A 119 -5.79 -15.57 12.49
N ILE A 120 -4.55 -15.20 12.20
CA ILE A 120 -3.52 -16.10 11.65
C ILE A 120 -2.71 -16.78 12.77
N LYS A 121 -2.47 -16.09 13.89
CA LYS A 121 -1.56 -16.54 14.94
C LYS A 121 -2.14 -16.29 16.33
N ASP A 122 -2.12 -17.34 17.15
CA ASP A 122 -2.73 -17.33 18.48
C ASP A 122 -1.89 -16.60 19.54
N ASN A 123 -0.56 -16.62 19.43
CA ASN A 123 0.36 -16.06 20.45
C ASN A 123 1.10 -14.81 19.93
N LEU A 124 0.39 -13.69 19.93
CA LEU A 124 0.91 -12.36 19.54
C LEU A 124 1.04 -11.46 20.77
N ARG A 125 2.00 -10.53 20.71
CA ARG A 125 2.07 -9.46 21.72
C ARG A 125 0.84 -8.56 21.59
N PRO A 126 0.36 -7.91 22.67
CA PRO A 126 -0.84 -7.09 22.63
C PRO A 126 -0.83 -5.95 21.60
N THR A 127 0.34 -5.44 21.21
CA THR A 127 0.53 -4.37 20.21
C THR A 127 0.73 -4.90 18.79
N GLU A 128 0.85 -6.22 18.61
CA GLU A 128 1.21 -6.86 17.34
C GLU A 128 -0.02 -7.39 16.60
N LYS A 129 -1.00 -6.52 16.35
CA LYS A 129 -2.31 -6.93 15.79
C LYS A 129 -2.36 -6.87 14.28
N PHE A 130 -1.99 -5.73 13.70
CA PHE A 130 -2.12 -5.50 12.26
C PHE A 130 -0.77 -5.30 11.59
N ARG A 131 -0.66 -5.73 10.33
CA ARG A 131 0.47 -5.42 9.47
C ARG A 131 -0.01 -5.11 8.07
N MET A 132 0.77 -4.32 7.37
CA MET A 132 0.66 -4.22 5.92
C MET A 132 1.41 -5.38 5.26
N ALA A 133 0.86 -5.93 4.19
CA ALA A 133 1.55 -6.81 3.27
C ALA A 133 1.59 -6.16 1.88
N LYS A 134 2.66 -6.40 1.13
CA LYS A 134 2.78 -5.96 -0.26
C LYS A 134 3.04 -7.14 -1.16
N VAL A 135 2.33 -7.22 -2.28
CA VAL A 135 2.62 -8.16 -3.36
C VAL A 135 3.95 -7.77 -4.00
N SER A 136 4.97 -8.57 -3.77
CA SER A 136 6.35 -8.30 -4.22
C SER A 136 6.71 -9.05 -5.49
N ASP A 137 6.04 -10.17 -5.76
CA ASP A 137 6.28 -10.97 -6.96
C ASP A 137 5.09 -11.86 -7.29
N ILE A 138 4.93 -12.15 -8.58
CA ILE A 138 3.92 -13.07 -9.09
C ILE A 138 4.61 -14.06 -10.03
N THR A 139 4.46 -15.34 -9.72
CA THR A 139 5.10 -16.45 -10.45
C THR A 139 4.07 -17.54 -10.69
N GLY A 140 3.40 -17.46 -11.84
CA GLY A 140 2.28 -18.35 -12.16
C GLY A 140 1.12 -18.13 -11.20
N ASN A 141 0.73 -19.17 -10.47
CA ASN A 141 -0.33 -19.16 -9.46
C ASN A 141 0.18 -18.84 -8.04
N VAL A 142 1.48 -18.63 -7.86
CA VAL A 142 2.10 -18.32 -6.57
C VAL A 142 2.38 -16.83 -6.50
N ILE A 143 1.88 -16.22 -5.44
CA ILE A 143 1.99 -14.81 -5.11
C ILE A 143 2.93 -14.71 -3.91
N THR A 144 4.01 -13.98 -4.08
CA THR A 144 4.88 -13.63 -2.97
C THR A 144 4.39 -12.33 -2.35
N ILE A 145 4.15 -12.36 -1.04
CA ILE A 145 3.91 -11.17 -0.24
C ILE A 145 5.03 -10.94 0.77
N ASN A 146 5.35 -9.67 0.99
CA ASN A 146 6.30 -9.23 2.00
C ASN A 146 5.55 -8.40 3.03
N PHE A 147 5.66 -8.78 4.30
CA PHE A 147 5.03 -8.05 5.39
C PHE A 147 5.87 -6.84 5.80
N SER A 148 5.19 -5.79 6.23
CA SER A 148 5.81 -4.61 6.85
C SER A 148 6.61 -4.98 8.10
N SER A 149 7.75 -4.35 8.31
CA SER A 149 8.63 -4.54 9.47
C SER A 149 7.98 -4.13 10.79
N TYR A 150 6.91 -3.34 10.72
CA TYR A 150 6.16 -2.81 11.86
C TYR A 150 4.84 -3.54 12.04
N PHE A 151 4.40 -3.63 13.28
CA PHE A 151 3.03 -3.96 13.62
C PHE A 151 2.30 -2.71 14.12
N TYR A 152 0.99 -2.72 13.95
CA TYR A 152 0.08 -1.66 14.35
C TYR A 152 -0.97 -2.20 15.31
N LEU A 153 -1.39 -1.33 16.25
CA LEU A 153 -2.38 -1.72 17.24
C LEU A 153 -3.80 -1.64 16.68
N GLN A 154 -4.06 -0.67 15.81
CA GLN A 154 -5.36 -0.44 15.17
C GLN A 154 -5.23 -0.46 13.65
N GLU A 155 -6.29 -0.86 12.97
CA GLU A 155 -6.33 -0.92 11.51
C GLU A 155 -6.11 0.45 10.86
N HIS A 156 -6.71 1.51 11.42
CA HIS A 156 -6.60 2.87 10.85
C HIS A 156 -5.15 3.39 10.80
N GLU A 157 -4.27 2.93 11.70
CA GLU A 157 -2.84 3.31 11.69
C GLU A 157 -2.12 2.86 10.40
N LEU A 158 -2.64 1.85 9.69
CA LEU A 158 -2.13 1.45 8.38
C LEU A 158 -2.37 2.55 7.33
N ASN A 159 -3.51 3.26 7.40
CA ASN A 159 -3.77 4.41 6.54
C ASN A 159 -2.83 5.58 6.88
N GLU A 160 -2.51 5.75 8.17
CA GLU A 160 -1.55 6.75 8.63
C GLU A 160 -0.14 6.49 8.08
N ALA A 161 0.28 5.22 8.02
CA ALA A 161 1.55 4.85 7.41
C ALA A 161 1.62 5.26 5.93
N ILE A 162 0.51 5.16 5.18
CA ILE A 162 0.41 5.65 3.80
C ILE A 162 0.42 7.18 3.76
N ARG A 163 -0.39 7.83 4.61
CA ARG A 163 -0.51 9.30 4.68
C ARG A 163 0.81 9.98 4.98
N TYR A 164 1.66 9.36 5.80
CA TYR A 164 3.01 9.86 6.11
C TYR A 164 4.10 9.31 5.19
N ALA A 165 3.72 8.65 4.09
CA ALA A 165 4.62 8.08 3.09
C ALA A 165 5.69 7.15 3.67
N GLN A 166 5.38 6.41 4.74
CA GLN A 166 6.35 5.50 5.39
C GLN A 166 6.75 4.32 4.49
N LEU A 167 5.85 3.92 3.58
CA LEU A 167 6.06 2.81 2.65
C LEU A 167 7.21 3.06 1.66
N ARG A 168 7.64 4.32 1.48
CA ARG A 168 8.76 4.69 0.61
C ARG A 168 10.13 4.29 1.18
N PHE A 169 10.22 3.94 2.46
CA PHE A 169 11.47 3.49 3.05
C PHE A 169 11.76 2.04 2.65
N GLU A 170 12.96 1.77 2.13
CA GLU A 170 13.35 0.45 1.61
C GLU A 170 13.12 -0.70 2.60
N LYS A 171 13.37 -0.45 3.90
CA LYS A 171 13.22 -1.44 4.98
C LYS A 171 11.83 -1.48 5.59
N PHE A 172 10.87 -0.70 5.06
CA PHE A 172 9.50 -0.73 5.54
C PHE A 172 8.87 -2.10 5.36
N PHE A 173 9.09 -2.75 4.21
CA PHE A 173 8.73 -4.15 3.99
C PHE A 173 9.92 -5.05 4.29
N GLN A 174 9.67 -6.16 4.99
CA GLN A 174 10.71 -7.15 5.28
C GLN A 174 11.16 -7.82 3.99
N GLU A 175 12.43 -8.21 3.93
CA GLU A 175 12.98 -9.02 2.82
C GLU A 175 12.39 -10.44 2.82
N LYS A 176 11.85 -10.90 3.96
CA LYS A 176 11.28 -12.25 4.10
C LYS A 176 10.06 -12.42 3.19
N ARG A 177 10.21 -13.29 2.20
CA ARG A 177 9.19 -13.68 1.23
C ARG A 177 8.24 -14.72 1.84
N HIS A 178 6.95 -14.54 1.61
CA HIS A 178 5.93 -15.52 1.96
C HIS A 178 5.13 -15.83 0.69
N ASN A 179 5.16 -17.09 0.29
CA ASN A 179 4.50 -17.55 -0.92
C ASN A 179 3.11 -18.08 -0.57
N TYR A 180 2.10 -17.59 -1.29
CA TYR A 180 0.72 -18.04 -1.17
C TYR A 180 0.17 -18.33 -2.56
N THR A 181 -0.69 -19.33 -2.66
CA THR A 181 -1.53 -19.53 -3.83
C THR A 181 -2.69 -18.53 -3.81
N ILE A 182 -3.31 -18.30 -4.97
CA ILE A 182 -4.52 -17.45 -5.07
C ILE A 182 -5.62 -17.95 -4.12
N ALA A 183 -5.82 -19.27 -4.05
CA ALA A 183 -6.84 -19.88 -3.19
C ALA A 183 -6.56 -19.63 -1.69
N GLU A 184 -5.29 -19.71 -1.27
CA GLU A 184 -4.92 -19.39 0.11
C GLU A 184 -5.14 -17.91 0.43
N LEU A 185 -4.81 -16.99 -0.49
CA LEU A 185 -5.09 -15.57 -0.30
C LEU A 185 -6.60 -15.30 -0.20
N GLN A 186 -7.41 -15.98 -1.02
CA GLN A 186 -8.87 -15.88 -0.94
C GLN A 186 -9.41 -16.41 0.41
N SER A 187 -8.87 -17.53 0.91
CA SER A 187 -9.21 -18.05 2.24
C SER A 187 -8.81 -17.07 3.36
N LEU A 188 -7.70 -16.35 3.22
CA LEU A 188 -7.33 -15.28 4.15
C LEU A 188 -8.32 -14.10 4.12
N VAL A 189 -8.89 -13.77 2.97
CA VAL A 189 -9.98 -12.77 2.89
C VAL A 189 -11.24 -13.29 3.56
N GLU A 190 -11.63 -14.54 3.29
CA GLU A 190 -12.85 -15.16 3.84
C GLU A 190 -12.80 -15.31 5.37
N SER A 191 -11.63 -15.66 5.91
CA SER A 191 -11.40 -15.73 7.37
C SER A 191 -11.33 -14.36 8.06
N GLY A 192 -11.26 -13.26 7.29
CA GLY A 192 -11.08 -11.91 7.82
C GLY A 192 -9.63 -11.59 8.20
N ALA A 193 -8.67 -12.46 7.85
CA ALA A 193 -7.26 -12.19 8.05
C ALA A 193 -6.75 -11.08 7.12
N ILE A 194 -7.18 -11.05 5.85
CA ILE A 194 -7.00 -9.89 4.96
C ILE A 194 -8.27 -9.05 5.05
N VAL A 195 -8.16 -7.89 5.71
CA VAL A 195 -9.30 -7.00 6.00
C VAL A 195 -9.60 -6.09 4.81
N LEU A 196 -8.56 -5.58 4.16
CA LEU A 196 -8.66 -4.61 3.08
C LEU A 196 -7.53 -4.82 2.08
N ALA A 197 -7.85 -4.80 0.78
CA ALA A 197 -6.87 -4.71 -0.28
C ALA A 197 -6.96 -3.36 -0.99
N ARG A 198 -5.80 -2.78 -1.34
CA ARG A 198 -5.69 -1.52 -2.06
C ARG A 198 -4.65 -1.63 -3.16
N ARG A 199 -4.96 -1.05 -4.32
CA ARG A 199 -4.08 -1.03 -5.49
C ARG A 199 -3.54 0.39 -5.72
N PRO A 200 -2.22 0.58 -5.70
CA PRO A 200 -1.63 1.86 -6.10
C PRO A 200 -1.84 2.14 -7.59
N GLU A 201 -2.03 3.42 -7.93
CA GLU A 201 -1.99 3.90 -9.31
C GLU A 201 -0.57 4.34 -9.63
N GLY A 202 0.16 3.49 -10.36
CA GLY A 202 1.60 3.66 -10.56
C GLY A 202 2.35 3.52 -9.23
N ASN A 203 2.94 4.61 -8.75
CA ASN A 203 3.68 4.64 -7.48
C ASN A 203 2.91 5.32 -6.33
N MET A 204 1.66 5.73 -6.57
CA MET A 204 0.88 6.54 -5.64
C MET A 204 -0.38 5.83 -5.14
N LEU A 205 -0.72 6.09 -3.89
CA LEU A 205 -1.99 5.70 -3.28
C LEU A 205 -2.46 6.85 -2.38
N ASP A 206 -3.70 7.31 -2.56
CA ASP A 206 -4.27 8.46 -1.85
C ASP A 206 -3.38 9.73 -1.90
N GLY A 207 -2.74 9.98 -3.04
CA GLY A 207 -1.84 11.12 -3.25
C GLY A 207 -0.45 10.99 -2.60
N ASN A 208 -0.12 9.84 -2.00
CA ASN A 208 1.15 9.58 -1.33
C ASN A 208 1.96 8.49 -2.04
N VAL A 209 3.29 8.61 -2.02
CA VAL A 209 4.20 7.64 -2.62
C VAL A 209 4.27 6.38 -1.74
N VAL A 210 4.01 5.22 -2.33
CA VAL A 210 3.95 3.92 -1.63
C VAL A 210 4.98 2.90 -2.10
N VAL A 211 5.80 3.28 -3.06
CA VAL A 211 6.91 2.49 -3.58
C VAL A 211 8.21 3.18 -3.17
N PRO A 212 9.27 2.44 -2.77
CA PRO A 212 10.54 3.05 -2.44
C PRO A 212 11.11 3.92 -3.57
N ASP A 213 11.77 5.01 -3.18
CA ASP A 213 12.41 5.93 -4.12
C ASP A 213 13.44 5.15 -4.96
N SER A 214 13.11 4.85 -6.22
CA SER A 214 14.07 4.20 -7.12
C SER A 214 14.99 5.27 -7.67
N HIS A 215 16.26 5.28 -7.27
CA HIS A 215 17.27 6.06 -7.99
C HIS A 215 17.41 5.48 -9.40
N PHE A 216 16.98 6.23 -10.43
CA PHE A 216 17.18 5.85 -11.81
C PHE A 216 18.68 5.77 -12.08
N LYS A 217 19.23 4.55 -12.07
CA LYS A 217 20.60 4.30 -12.48
C LYS A 217 20.64 4.34 -14.01
N SER A 218 20.79 5.54 -14.56
CA SER A 218 21.11 5.70 -15.98
C SER A 218 22.49 5.11 -16.24
N SER A 219 22.54 3.87 -16.74
CA SER A 219 23.78 3.31 -17.27
C SER A 219 23.90 3.71 -18.73
N SER A 220 24.95 4.44 -19.11
CA SER A 220 25.34 4.61 -20.51
C SER A 220 25.81 3.30 -21.16
N VAL A 221 26.00 2.25 -20.36
CA VAL A 221 26.41 0.92 -20.81
C VAL A 221 25.34 0.32 -21.72
N PHE A 222 25.76 0.04 -22.95
CA PHE A 222 24.98 -0.76 -23.90
C PHE A 222 24.93 -2.21 -23.42
N ILE A 223 23.72 -2.73 -23.25
CA ILE A 223 23.47 -4.12 -22.87
C ILE A 223 22.65 -4.75 -24.01
N PRO A 224 23.20 -5.73 -24.75
CA PRO A 224 22.46 -6.44 -25.79
C PRO A 224 21.15 -7.04 -25.24
N GLY A 225 20.07 -6.99 -26.02
CA GLY A 225 18.76 -7.53 -25.64
C GLY A 225 17.94 -6.63 -24.71
N LYS A 226 18.55 -5.63 -24.05
CA LYS A 226 17.84 -4.75 -23.10
C LYS A 226 16.70 -3.96 -23.77
N LYS A 227 16.95 -3.42 -24.97
CA LYS A 227 15.97 -2.65 -25.74
C LYS A 227 14.78 -3.53 -26.14
N GLU A 228 15.06 -4.74 -26.60
CA GLU A 228 14.08 -5.72 -27.04
C GLU A 228 13.19 -6.14 -25.87
N ASN A 229 13.78 -6.39 -24.68
CA ASN A 229 13.00 -6.68 -23.47
C ASN A 229 12.07 -5.52 -23.09
N PHE A 230 12.55 -4.28 -23.11
CA PHE A 230 11.69 -3.12 -22.82
C PHE A 230 10.53 -2.99 -23.82
N ALA A 231 10.79 -3.19 -25.11
CA ALA A 231 9.73 -3.21 -26.12
C ALA A 231 8.71 -4.33 -25.83
N GLY A 232 9.18 -5.52 -25.44
CA GLY A 232 8.32 -6.62 -25.02
C GLY A 232 7.44 -6.27 -23.81
N LEU A 233 8.00 -5.63 -22.79
CA LEU A 233 7.25 -5.17 -21.61
C LEU A 233 6.16 -4.15 -21.98
N GLU A 234 6.45 -3.23 -22.90
CA GLU A 234 5.44 -2.28 -23.37
C GLU A 234 4.30 -2.98 -24.13
N TYR A 235 4.60 -3.94 -25.00
CA TYR A 235 3.55 -4.72 -25.65
C TYR A 235 2.75 -5.58 -24.68
N LEU A 236 3.39 -6.14 -23.65
CA LEU A 236 2.73 -6.98 -22.64
C LEU A 236 1.68 -6.20 -21.83
N LYS A 237 1.88 -4.91 -21.57
CA LYS A 237 0.86 -4.04 -20.93
C LYS A 237 -0.47 -4.04 -21.70
N PHE A 238 -0.41 -4.18 -23.02
CA PHE A 238 -1.57 -4.23 -23.91
C PHE A 238 -1.88 -5.64 -24.39
N ALA A 239 -1.41 -6.69 -23.71
CA ALA A 239 -1.58 -8.09 -24.12
C ALA A 239 -3.05 -8.52 -24.29
N LYS A 240 -3.99 -7.88 -23.59
CA LYS A 240 -5.44 -8.12 -23.74
C LYS A 240 -6.03 -7.54 -25.04
N ILE A 241 -5.26 -6.82 -25.84
CA ILE A 241 -5.72 -6.10 -27.04
C ILE A 241 -4.98 -6.62 -28.29
N GLY A 242 -5.70 -7.29 -29.19
CA GLY A 242 -5.17 -7.78 -30.47
C GLY A 242 -3.95 -8.68 -30.32
N ASP A 243 -3.06 -8.67 -31.32
CA ASP A 243 -1.88 -9.54 -31.38
C ASP A 243 -0.68 -9.02 -30.57
N LYS A 244 -0.90 -8.11 -29.60
CA LYS A 244 0.18 -7.51 -28.80
C LYS A 244 0.91 -8.54 -27.93
N ALA A 245 0.20 -9.55 -27.44
CA ALA A 245 0.82 -10.64 -26.69
C ALA A 245 1.84 -11.43 -27.55
N ALA A 246 1.55 -11.67 -28.83
CA ALA A 246 2.46 -12.34 -29.74
C ALA A 246 3.69 -11.47 -30.10
N LEU A 247 3.49 -10.16 -30.26
CA LEU A 247 4.61 -9.21 -30.43
C LEU A 247 5.51 -9.14 -29.18
N ALA A 248 4.92 -9.17 -27.99
CA ALA A 248 5.68 -9.24 -26.73
C ALA A 248 6.53 -10.51 -26.68
N LEU A 249 5.94 -11.66 -27.01
CA LEU A 249 6.66 -12.95 -27.08
C LEU A 249 7.85 -12.88 -28.03
N ALA A 250 7.66 -12.38 -29.26
CA ALA A 250 8.73 -12.23 -30.24
C ALA A 250 9.87 -11.34 -29.72
N LYS A 251 9.55 -10.22 -29.06
CA LYS A 251 10.56 -9.32 -28.49
C LYS A 251 11.29 -9.90 -27.28
N PHE A 252 10.62 -10.69 -26.44
CA PHE A 252 11.30 -11.42 -25.38
C PHE A 252 12.18 -12.53 -25.92
N GLN A 253 11.80 -13.21 -27.00
CA GLN A 253 12.65 -14.20 -27.68
C GLN A 253 13.92 -13.54 -28.22
N GLU A 254 13.81 -12.45 -28.99
CA GLU A 254 14.96 -11.68 -29.47
C GLU A 254 15.90 -11.27 -28.32
N SER A 255 15.33 -10.78 -27.22
CA SER A 255 16.10 -10.37 -26.04
C SER A 255 16.81 -11.53 -25.34
N ALA A 256 16.12 -12.67 -25.19
CA ALA A 256 16.63 -13.85 -24.51
C ALA A 256 17.74 -14.52 -25.33
N ASP A 257 17.62 -14.54 -26.65
CA ASP A 257 18.61 -15.06 -27.60
C ASP A 257 19.88 -14.20 -27.62
N LEU A 258 19.75 -12.89 -27.37
CA LEU A 258 20.88 -11.98 -27.13
C LEU A 258 21.52 -12.14 -25.75
N GLY A 259 21.02 -13.07 -24.92
CA GLY A 259 21.58 -13.40 -23.62
C GLY A 259 21.15 -12.48 -22.49
N PHE A 260 20.22 -11.55 -22.70
CA PHE A 260 19.81 -10.62 -21.63
C PHE A 260 19.04 -11.35 -20.54
N ALA A 261 19.60 -11.42 -19.32
CA ALA A 261 19.03 -12.22 -18.23
C ALA A 261 17.57 -11.85 -17.89
N GLN A 262 17.22 -10.55 -17.89
CA GLN A 262 15.83 -10.14 -17.69
C GLN A 262 14.94 -10.54 -18.88
N GLY A 263 15.46 -10.52 -20.11
CA GLY A 263 14.75 -11.02 -21.31
C GLY A 263 14.46 -12.52 -21.22
N GLN A 264 15.43 -13.30 -20.73
CA GLN A 264 15.26 -14.73 -20.47
C GLN A 264 14.20 -14.99 -19.40
N VAL A 265 14.18 -14.20 -18.31
CA VAL A 265 13.10 -14.25 -17.30
C VAL A 265 11.74 -13.88 -17.89
N SER A 266 11.65 -12.81 -18.69
CA SER A 266 10.40 -12.40 -19.33
C SER A 266 9.87 -13.50 -20.26
N LEU A 267 10.75 -14.11 -21.07
CA LEU A 267 10.38 -15.24 -21.94
C LEU A 267 9.92 -16.46 -21.12
N ALA A 268 10.65 -16.79 -20.05
CA ALA A 268 10.26 -17.86 -19.13
C ALA A 268 8.86 -17.63 -18.54
N GLN A 269 8.51 -16.38 -18.22
CA GLN A 269 7.19 -16.01 -17.73
C GLN A 269 6.09 -16.16 -18.79
N MET A 270 6.39 -15.92 -20.08
CA MET A 270 5.43 -16.18 -21.16
C MET A 270 5.07 -17.66 -21.22
N TYR A 271 6.06 -18.56 -21.15
CA TYR A 271 5.84 -20.01 -21.08
C TYR A 271 5.16 -20.44 -19.78
N LEU A 272 5.51 -19.85 -18.64
CA LEU A 272 4.91 -20.17 -17.34
C LEU A 272 3.40 -19.89 -17.32
N ASN A 273 3.02 -18.74 -17.90
CA ASN A 273 1.64 -18.24 -17.85
C ASN A 273 0.83 -18.64 -19.09
N GLY A 274 1.47 -19.19 -20.13
CA GLY A 274 0.80 -19.52 -21.40
C GLY A 274 0.33 -18.29 -22.17
N ILE A 275 1.10 -17.19 -22.14
CA ILE A 275 0.74 -15.93 -22.81
C ILE A 275 1.26 -15.97 -24.25
N ALA A 276 0.34 -16.00 -25.23
CA ALA A 276 0.64 -16.12 -26.67
C ALA A 276 1.43 -17.38 -27.09
N VAL A 277 1.68 -18.30 -26.15
CA VAL A 277 2.35 -19.58 -26.34
C VAL A 277 1.70 -20.60 -25.43
N GLU A 278 1.79 -21.89 -25.77
CA GLU A 278 1.33 -22.96 -24.88
C GLU A 278 2.08 -22.94 -23.56
N LYS A 279 1.36 -23.17 -22.46
CA LYS A 279 1.94 -23.22 -21.12
C LYS A 279 2.90 -24.40 -21.04
N ASP A 280 4.17 -24.13 -20.75
CA ASP A 280 5.24 -25.12 -20.70
C ASP A 280 6.18 -24.81 -19.52
N LEU A 281 5.99 -25.54 -18.41
CA LEU A 281 6.80 -25.34 -17.21
C LEU A 281 8.26 -25.75 -17.41
N TYR A 282 8.54 -26.73 -18.28
CA TYR A 282 9.90 -27.20 -18.55
C TYR A 282 10.68 -26.15 -19.34
N LYS A 283 10.10 -25.59 -20.41
CA LYS A 283 10.70 -24.46 -21.12
C LYS A 283 10.86 -23.24 -20.23
N SER A 284 9.89 -22.98 -19.36
CA SER A 284 10.00 -21.90 -18.37
C SER A 284 11.21 -22.10 -17.45
N LEU A 285 11.40 -23.30 -16.90
CA LEU A 285 12.57 -23.65 -16.08
C LEU A 285 13.89 -23.52 -16.85
N GLU A 286 13.94 -23.94 -18.12
CA GLU A 286 15.14 -23.79 -18.97
C GLU A 286 15.55 -22.32 -19.12
N TRP A 287 14.60 -21.44 -19.41
CA TRP A 287 14.88 -20.01 -19.56
C TRP A 287 15.18 -19.32 -18.23
N PHE A 288 14.51 -19.69 -17.14
CA PHE A 288 14.88 -19.21 -15.80
C PHE A 288 16.29 -19.67 -15.43
N GLU A 289 16.67 -20.91 -15.73
CA GLU A 289 18.02 -21.41 -15.45
C GLU A 289 19.09 -20.59 -16.18
N LYS A 290 18.88 -20.27 -17.47
CA LYS A 290 19.79 -19.40 -18.24
C LYS A 290 19.98 -18.03 -17.59
N GLY A 291 18.90 -17.41 -17.09
CA GLY A 291 18.98 -16.14 -16.36
C GLY A 291 19.68 -16.28 -15.01
N ALA A 292 19.42 -17.38 -14.30
CA ALA A 292 19.99 -17.67 -12.99
C ALA A 292 21.51 -17.89 -13.05
N LEU A 293 22.01 -18.55 -14.11
CA LEU A 293 23.45 -18.75 -14.35
C LEU A 293 24.21 -17.43 -14.56
N GLN A 294 23.51 -16.33 -14.85
CA GLN A 294 24.07 -14.98 -14.95
C GLN A 294 23.98 -14.20 -13.62
N ALA A 295 23.72 -14.88 -12.51
CA ALA A 295 23.50 -14.27 -11.19
C ALA A 295 22.28 -13.32 -11.13
N TYR A 296 21.31 -13.47 -12.03
CA TYR A 296 20.10 -12.65 -11.98
C TYR A 296 19.12 -13.20 -10.94
N GLU A 297 19.07 -12.54 -9.78
CA GLU A 297 18.29 -12.97 -8.61
C GLU A 297 16.82 -13.30 -8.92
N PRO A 298 16.06 -12.48 -9.69
CA PRO A 298 14.67 -12.83 -10.01
C PRO A 298 14.53 -14.17 -10.73
N ALA A 299 15.51 -14.57 -11.54
CA ALA A 299 15.48 -15.87 -12.21
C ALA A 299 15.64 -17.02 -11.21
N ILE A 300 16.55 -16.90 -10.24
CA ILE A 300 16.79 -17.91 -9.20
C ILE A 300 15.53 -18.11 -8.35
N LEU A 301 14.92 -17.01 -7.90
CA LEU A 301 13.72 -17.06 -7.06
C LEU A 301 12.52 -17.66 -7.81
N LYS A 302 12.34 -17.28 -9.08
CA LYS A 302 11.25 -17.80 -9.91
C LYS A 302 11.46 -19.28 -10.27
N TYR A 303 12.69 -19.68 -10.59
CA TYR A 303 13.03 -21.08 -10.80
C TYR A 303 12.63 -21.91 -9.57
N ALA A 304 13.00 -21.47 -8.37
CA ALA A 304 12.69 -22.19 -7.14
C ALA A 304 11.18 -22.41 -6.93
N ILE A 305 10.36 -21.40 -7.22
CA ILE A 305 8.90 -21.49 -7.14
C ILE A 305 8.34 -22.44 -8.19
N VAL A 306 8.79 -22.35 -9.44
CA VAL A 306 8.28 -23.19 -10.54
C VAL A 306 8.74 -24.63 -10.40
N CYS A 307 9.95 -24.87 -9.90
CA CYS A 307 10.50 -26.21 -9.67
C CYS A 307 9.63 -27.02 -8.71
N GLN A 308 9.06 -26.37 -7.68
CA GLN A 308 8.11 -27.02 -6.75
C GLN A 308 6.82 -27.49 -7.43
N GLN A 309 6.48 -26.95 -8.60
CA GLN A 309 5.28 -27.33 -9.37
C GLN A 309 5.56 -28.46 -10.37
N VAL A 310 6.82 -28.84 -10.56
CA VAL A 310 7.25 -29.85 -11.53
C VAL A 310 7.82 -31.06 -10.79
N ASN A 311 7.11 -32.18 -10.83
CA ASN A 311 7.47 -33.39 -10.05
C ASN A 311 8.89 -33.92 -10.33
N SER A 312 9.42 -33.74 -11.54
CA SER A 312 10.76 -34.20 -11.93
C SER A 312 11.87 -33.18 -11.64
N CYS A 313 11.53 -32.00 -11.13
CA CYS A 313 12.53 -30.95 -10.90
C CYS A 313 13.25 -31.16 -9.56
N ASN A 314 14.58 -31.24 -9.62
CA ASN A 314 15.42 -31.32 -8.44
C ASN A 314 16.04 -29.95 -8.14
N ILE A 315 15.46 -29.24 -7.17
CA ILE A 315 15.94 -27.90 -6.80
C ILE A 315 17.36 -27.92 -6.23
N ALA A 316 17.78 -29.02 -5.59
CA ALA A 316 19.14 -29.13 -5.06
C ALA A 316 20.14 -29.12 -6.22
N GLU A 317 19.95 -29.97 -7.24
CA GLU A 317 20.81 -30.04 -8.42
C GLU A 317 20.96 -28.68 -9.12
N PHE A 318 19.86 -27.93 -9.25
CA PHE A 318 19.90 -26.56 -9.77
C PHE A 318 20.83 -25.65 -8.95
N TYR A 319 20.72 -25.65 -7.62
CA TYR A 319 21.62 -24.85 -6.77
C TYR A 319 23.07 -25.32 -6.84
N GLN A 320 23.32 -26.64 -6.95
CA GLN A 320 24.67 -27.16 -7.14
C GLN A 320 25.29 -26.61 -8.42
N LYS A 321 24.53 -26.60 -9.51
CA LYS A 321 24.96 -26.06 -10.80
C LYS A 321 25.28 -24.57 -10.75
N LEU A 322 24.48 -23.77 -10.04
CA LEU A 322 24.76 -22.34 -9.85
C LEU A 322 26.09 -22.12 -9.12
N VAL A 323 26.32 -22.84 -8.01
CA VAL A 323 27.56 -22.75 -7.23
C VAL A 323 28.77 -23.20 -8.05
N GLN A 324 28.65 -24.30 -8.81
CA GLN A 324 29.72 -24.78 -9.70
C GLN A 324 30.08 -23.77 -10.80
N THR A 325 29.09 -23.02 -11.28
CA THR A 325 29.29 -21.98 -12.31
C THR A 325 29.87 -20.67 -11.72
N GLY A 326 30.02 -20.59 -10.39
CA GLY A 326 30.57 -19.42 -9.71
C GLY A 326 29.57 -18.30 -9.49
N VAL A 327 28.26 -18.58 -9.58
CA VAL A 327 27.22 -17.63 -9.21
C VAL A 327 27.28 -17.42 -7.69
N ASN A 328 27.70 -16.22 -7.26
CA ASN A 328 27.67 -15.86 -5.83
C ASN A 328 26.22 -15.63 -5.42
N ILE A 329 25.63 -16.62 -4.77
CA ILE A 329 24.27 -16.50 -4.26
C ILE A 329 24.35 -16.00 -2.83
N GLU A 330 24.36 -14.68 -2.67
CA GLU A 330 24.07 -14.05 -1.38
C GLU A 330 22.58 -14.24 -1.08
N PHE A 331 22.17 -15.45 -0.71
CA PHE A 331 20.83 -15.71 -0.23
C PHE A 331 20.64 -14.97 1.09
N THR A 332 20.18 -13.73 1.02
CA THR A 332 19.85 -12.93 2.20
C THR A 332 18.65 -13.58 2.91
N LYS A 333 18.98 -14.41 3.91
CA LYS A 333 18.17 -14.66 5.12
C LYS A 333 16.84 -15.40 4.95
N GLN A 334 16.68 -16.26 3.94
CA GLN A 334 15.60 -17.26 3.93
C GLN A 334 16.11 -18.59 4.50
N ALA A 335 15.56 -19.00 5.65
CA ALA A 335 16.08 -20.10 6.46
C ALA A 335 16.09 -21.45 5.72
N ASP A 336 15.08 -21.73 4.87
CA ASP A 336 14.98 -23.00 4.15
C ASP A 336 16.05 -23.18 3.07
N VAL A 337 16.40 -22.10 2.36
CA VAL A 337 17.45 -22.13 1.34
C VAL A 337 18.84 -22.19 1.99
N ARG A 338 19.03 -21.54 3.13
CA ARG A 338 20.28 -21.63 3.90
C ARG A 338 20.54 -23.04 4.44
N ALA A 339 19.48 -23.79 4.75
CA ALA A 339 19.59 -25.17 5.22
C ALA A 339 20.03 -26.12 4.09
N THR A 340 19.46 -25.99 2.90
CA THR A 340 19.84 -26.78 1.73
C THR A 340 21.24 -26.44 1.24
N THR A 341 21.64 -25.17 1.28
CA THR A 341 23.01 -24.77 0.92
C THR A 341 24.04 -25.20 1.96
N LYS A 342 23.77 -25.11 3.27
CA LYS A 342 24.70 -25.62 4.30
C LYS A 342 24.96 -27.11 4.15
N ALA A 343 23.91 -27.89 3.92
CA ALA A 343 24.04 -29.33 3.69
C ALA A 343 24.88 -29.62 2.42
N PHE A 344 24.71 -28.82 1.37
CA PHE A 344 25.50 -28.92 0.15
C PHE A 344 26.96 -28.45 0.34
N GLU A 345 27.20 -27.33 1.01
CA GLU A 345 28.53 -26.80 1.35
C GLU A 345 29.32 -27.81 2.19
N GLN A 346 28.66 -28.43 3.18
CA GLN A 346 29.24 -29.53 3.96
C GLN A 346 29.59 -30.73 3.08
N ALA A 347 28.70 -31.16 2.19
CA ALA A 347 28.99 -32.26 1.26
C ALA A 347 30.15 -31.92 0.30
N LEU A 348 30.28 -30.66 -0.12
CA LEU A 348 31.36 -30.19 -0.97
C LEU A 348 32.70 -30.16 -0.23
N GLU A 349 32.73 -29.68 1.02
CA GLU A 349 33.92 -29.73 1.88
C GLU A 349 34.35 -31.18 2.15
N GLU A 350 33.40 -32.06 2.48
CA GLU A 350 33.67 -33.49 2.68
C GLU A 350 34.21 -34.19 1.42
N SER A 351 33.79 -33.76 0.22
CA SER A 351 34.28 -34.28 -1.05
C SER A 351 35.73 -33.86 -1.34
N LYS A 352 36.13 -32.65 -0.94
CA LYS A 352 37.50 -32.12 -1.10
C LYS A 352 38.50 -32.75 -0.15
N VAL A 353 38.03 -33.29 0.99
CA VAL A 353 38.87 -33.98 1.98
C VAL A 353 39.16 -35.44 1.58
N LYS A 354 38.38 -36.01 0.64
CA LYS A 354 38.53 -37.40 0.17
C LYS A 354 39.40 -37.58 -1.08
N THR A 355 39.90 -36.48 -1.65
CA THR A 355 40.94 -36.44 -2.70
C THR A 355 42.25 -35.99 -2.10
#